data_AF-A0A6A4R112-F1
#
_entry.id   AF-A0A6A4R112-F1
#
_cell.length_a   1.000
_cell.length_b   1.000
_cell.length_c   1.000
_cell.angle_alpha   90.00
_cell.angle_beta   90.00
_cell.angle_gamma   90.00
#
_symmetry.space_group_name_H-M   'P 1'
#
loop_
_entity.id
_entity.type
_entity.pdbx_description
1 polymer ?
#
loop_
_entity_poly.entity_id
_entity_poly.type
_entity_poly.pdbx_seq_one_letter_code
_entity_poly.pdbx_strand_id
1 'polypeptide(L)'
;MLEIKTAKTRRGKRELEKRAPKLIESGKKTLILHGTKTSGVLNAVLTQIFQLKKESAVKYSRKNENIKPFENGGETSLEFFSLKTDCSIFVGGMF
;
A
#
# COMPACT_ATOMS: atom_id res chain seq x y z
N MET A 1 -3.40 -18.49 -12.55
CA MET A 1 -4.27 -17.76 -13.50
C MET A 1 -4.86 -16.58 -12.74
N LEU A 2 -4.56 -15.33 -13.14
CA LEU A 2 -5.10 -14.14 -12.46
C LEU A 2 -6.63 -14.16 -12.58
N GLU A 3 -7.31 -14.33 -11.46
CA GLU A 3 -8.77 -14.33 -11.43
C GLU A 3 -9.27 -12.90 -11.74
N ILE A 4 -9.78 -12.69 -12.95
CA ILE A 4 -10.31 -11.39 -13.37
C ILE A 4 -11.63 -11.19 -12.63
N LYS A 5 -11.61 -10.47 -11.50
CA LYS A 5 -12.83 -10.09 -10.77
C LYS A 5 -13.68 -9.17 -11.65
N THR A 6 -14.74 -9.71 -12.24
CA THR A 6 -15.69 -8.93 -13.04
C THR A 6 -16.41 -7.92 -12.15
N ALA A 7 -16.24 -6.62 -12.43
CA ALA A 7 -16.94 -5.58 -11.67
C ALA A 7 -18.45 -5.64 -11.91
N LYS A 8 -19.21 -5.64 -10.82
CA LYS A 8 -20.68 -5.59 -10.85
C LYS A 8 -21.24 -4.20 -11.13
N THR A 9 -20.44 -3.14 -10.89
CA THR A 9 -20.88 -1.73 -11.04
C THR A 9 -20.00 -0.97 -12.03
N ARG A 10 -20.57 0.04 -12.69
CA ARG A 10 -19.85 0.90 -13.65
C ARG A 10 -18.65 1.61 -13.00
N ARG A 11 -18.78 2.03 -11.74
CA ARG A 11 -17.67 2.61 -10.96
C ARG A 11 -16.56 1.59 -10.71
N GLY A 12 -16.92 0.37 -10.34
CA GLY A 12 -15.96 -0.73 -10.17
C GLY A 12 -15.20 -1.04 -11.45
N LYS A 13 -15.89 -1.07 -12.60
CA LYS A 13 -15.28 -1.28 -13.91
C LYS A 13 -14.20 -0.23 -14.21
N ARG A 14 -14.51 1.05 -13.99
CA ARG A 14 -13.54 2.15 -14.18
C ARG A 14 -12.31 2.03 -13.29
N GLU A 15 -12.47 1.61 -12.03
CA GLU A 15 -11.32 1.43 -11.13
C GLU A 15 -10.48 0.20 -11.48
N LEU A 16 -11.09 -0.89 -11.96
CA LEU A 16 -10.33 -2.03 -12.48
C LEU A 16 -9.53 -1.66 -13.73
N GLU A 17 -10.15 -0.94 -14.66
CA GLU A 17 -9.47 -0.44 -15.88
C GLU A 17 -8.30 0.50 -15.55
N LYS A 18 -8.45 1.35 -14.53
CA LYS A 18 -7.35 2.21 -14.07
C LYS A 18 -6.15 1.43 -13.52
N ARG A 19 -6.40 0.28 -12.87
CA ARG A 19 -5.38 -0.57 -12.24
C ARG A 19 -4.83 -1.66 -13.17
N ALA A 20 -5.44 -1.84 -14.34
CA ALA A 20 -4.96 -2.81 -15.31
C ALA A 20 -3.55 -2.43 -15.83
N PRO A 21 -2.72 -3.40 -16.22
CA PRO A 21 -1.41 -3.15 -16.81
C PRO A 21 -1.52 -2.26 -18.06
N LYS A 22 -0.57 -1.33 -18.25
CA LYS A 22 -0.58 -0.38 -19.38
C LYS A 22 0.78 -0.37 -20.07
N LEU A 23 0.78 -0.06 -21.36
CA LEU A 23 2.03 0.12 -22.12
C LEU A 23 2.85 1.30 -21.57
N ILE A 24 2.17 2.38 -21.18
CA ILE A 24 2.75 3.53 -20.49
C ILE A 24 2.24 3.51 -19.06
N GLU A 25 3.14 3.20 -18.13
CA GLU A 25 2.81 3.06 -16.72
C GLU A 25 2.55 4.40 -16.04
N SER A 26 1.57 4.43 -15.13
CA SER A 26 1.31 5.60 -14.29
C SER A 26 2.29 5.69 -13.13
N GLY A 27 2.40 6.89 -12.53
CA GLY A 27 3.27 7.11 -11.37
C GLY A 27 3.00 6.11 -10.23
N LYS A 28 4.08 5.56 -9.67
CA LYS A 28 4.04 4.59 -8.58
C LYS A 28 3.56 5.24 -7.29
N LYS A 29 2.52 4.69 -6.67
CA LYS A 29 2.03 5.12 -5.36
C LYS A 29 2.77 4.42 -4.23
N THR A 30 2.90 5.13 -3.11
CA THR A 30 3.60 4.66 -1.90
C THR A 30 2.63 4.41 -0.76
N LEU A 31 2.64 3.21 -0.22
CA LEU A 31 1.94 2.83 1.00
C LEU A 31 2.86 3.06 2.21
N ILE A 32 2.40 3.82 3.19
CA ILE A 32 3.14 4.12 4.42
C ILE A 32 2.42 3.43 5.59
N LEU A 33 3.15 2.55 6.28
CA LEU A 33 2.63 1.68 7.33
C LEU A 33 3.36 1.94 8.65
N HIS A 34 2.64 1.82 9.76
CA HIS A 34 3.25 1.74 11.09
C HIS A 34 3.30 0.27 11.53
N GLY A 35 4.49 -0.21 11.90
CA GLY A 35 4.67 -1.52 12.51
C GLY A 35 4.26 -1.54 13.99
N THR A 36 4.60 -2.62 14.68
CA THR A 36 4.21 -2.84 16.08
C THR A 36 4.90 -1.88 17.05
N LYS A 37 6.19 -1.69 16.84
CA LYS A 37 7.11 -0.95 17.70
C LYS A 37 7.77 0.17 16.91
N THR A 38 7.11 1.31 16.81
CA THR A 38 7.66 2.52 16.19
C THR A 38 8.04 3.56 17.24
N SER A 39 9.28 4.06 17.20
CA SER A 39 9.71 5.20 18.02
C SER A 39 9.07 6.52 17.54
N GLY A 40 9.05 7.54 18.40
CA GLY A 40 8.56 8.87 18.04
C GLY A 40 9.32 9.49 16.86
N VAL A 41 10.64 9.28 16.81
CA VAL A 41 11.50 9.74 15.71
C VAL A 41 11.10 9.07 14.40
N LEU A 42 10.90 7.75 14.38
CA LEU A 42 10.44 7.05 13.17
C LEU A 42 9.08 7.55 12.69
N ASN A 43 8.14 7.80 13.61
CA ASN A 43 6.83 8.35 13.25
C ASN A 43 6.90 9.75 12.65
N ALA A 44 7.83 10.59 13.12
CA ALA A 44 8.10 11.89 12.52
C ALA A 44 8.65 11.74 11.09
N VAL A 45 9.63 10.86 10.88
CA VAL A 45 10.21 10.58 9.55
C VAL A 45 9.15 10.05 8.58
N LEU A 46 8.33 9.07 8.99
CA LEU A 46 7.24 8.55 8.15
C LEU A 46 6.22 9.64 7.78
N THR A 47 5.98 10.58 8.69
CA THR A 47 5.08 11.72 8.43
C THR A 47 5.71 12.72 7.45
N GLN A 48 7.02 12.98 7.54
CA GLN A 48 7.73 13.82 6.57
C GLN A 48 7.76 13.16 5.18
N ILE A 49 8.01 11.86 5.09
CA ILE A 49 7.93 11.11 3.82
C ILE A 49 6.53 11.23 3.20
N PHE A 50 5.49 11.11 4.01
CA PHE A 50 4.12 11.31 3.56
C PHE A 50 3.89 12.72 3.01
N GLN A 51 4.42 13.76 3.66
CA GLN A 51 4.30 15.14 3.19
C GLN A 51 5.00 15.35 1.83
N LEU A 52 6.19 14.76 1.64
CA LEU A 52 6.93 14.83 0.37
C LEU A 52 6.22 14.08 -0.78
N LYS A 53 5.43 13.05 -0.44
CA LYS A 53 4.74 12.19 -1.42
C LYS A 53 3.22 12.37 -1.41
N LYS A 54 2.71 13.47 -0.88
CA LYS A 54 1.30 13.66 -0.52
C LYS A 54 0.30 13.32 -1.64
N GLU A 55 0.63 13.60 -2.90
CA GLU A 55 -0.24 13.31 -4.05
C GLU A 55 -0.24 11.83 -4.48
N SER A 56 0.83 11.10 -4.15
CA SER A 56 1.05 9.72 -4.57
C SER A 56 1.29 8.77 -3.38
N ALA A 57 0.80 9.11 -2.19
CA ALA A 57 1.00 8.30 -0.99
C ALA A 57 -0.29 8.04 -0.23
N VAL A 58 -0.38 6.84 0.35
CA VAL A 58 -1.44 6.42 1.25
C VAL A 58 -0.80 6.08 2.59
N LYS A 59 -1.19 6.76 3.67
CA LYS A 59 -0.69 6.48 5.01
C LYS A 59 -1.77 5.82 5.87
N TYR A 60 -1.42 4.70 6.49
CA TYR A 60 -2.27 4.05 7.49
C TYR A 60 -1.75 4.38 8.88
N SER A 61 -2.58 5.00 9.72
CA SER A 61 -2.20 5.43 11.07
C SER A 61 -2.28 4.33 12.13
N ARG A 62 -2.99 3.22 11.86
CA ARG A 62 -3.09 2.08 12.80
C ARG A 62 -1.81 1.26 12.77
N LYS A 63 -1.44 0.72 13.92
CA LYS A 63 -0.35 -0.27 14.03
C LYS A 63 -0.77 -1.57 13.35
N ASN A 64 0.12 -2.15 12.57
CA ASN A 64 -0.16 -3.35 11.79
C ASN A 64 0.70 -4.51 12.32
N GLU A 65 0.16 -5.29 13.24
CA GLU A 65 0.90 -6.37 13.94
C GLU A 65 1.21 -7.57 13.05
N ASN A 66 0.37 -7.80 12.04
CA ASN A 66 0.48 -8.93 11.13
C ASN A 66 1.34 -8.64 9.89
N ILE A 67 1.95 -7.46 9.80
CA ILE A 67 2.85 -7.13 8.68
C ILE A 67 4.27 -7.40 9.14
N LYS A 68 4.80 -8.53 8.73
CA LYS A 68 6.16 -8.96 9.01
C LYS A 68 6.75 -9.58 7.76
N PRO A 69 7.26 -8.76 6.82
CA PRO A 69 7.59 -9.22 5.46
C PRO A 69 8.65 -10.32 5.40
N PHE A 70 9.41 -10.51 6.47
CA PHE A 70 10.50 -11.47 6.56
C PHE A 70 10.16 -12.71 7.40
N GLU A 71 8.94 -12.80 7.94
CA GLU A 71 8.41 -14.00 8.59
C GLU A 71 7.46 -14.72 7.63
N ASN A 72 7.45 -16.06 7.65
CA ASN A 72 6.57 -16.85 6.78
C ASN A 72 5.10 -16.47 6.98
N GLY A 73 4.44 -16.00 5.92
CA GLY A 73 3.03 -15.60 5.91
C GLY A 73 2.77 -14.16 6.39
N GLY A 74 3.80 -13.44 6.86
CA GLY A 74 3.71 -12.05 7.30
C GLY A 74 3.64 -11.03 6.14
N GLU A 75 3.83 -11.47 4.91
CA GLU A 75 3.66 -10.72 3.66
C GLU A 75 2.20 -10.62 3.22
N THR A 76 1.33 -11.56 3.60
CA THR A 76 -0.05 -11.67 3.12
C THR A 76 -0.86 -10.38 3.36
N SER A 77 -0.71 -9.80 4.55
CA SER A 77 -1.39 -8.54 4.90
C SER A 77 -0.86 -7.36 4.08
N LEU A 78 0.44 -7.36 3.77
CA LEU A 78 1.07 -6.34 2.94
C LEU A 78 0.58 -6.42 1.49
N GLU A 79 0.51 -7.62 0.92
CA GLU A 79 -0.04 -7.85 -0.42
C GLU A 79 -1.51 -7.41 -0.51
N PHE A 80 -2.31 -7.77 0.50
CA PHE A 80 -3.70 -7.35 0.56
C PHE A 80 -3.84 -5.82 0.55
N PHE A 81 -3.03 -5.10 1.34
CA PHE A 81 -3.06 -3.65 1.36
C PHE A 81 -2.55 -3.01 0.08
N SER A 82 -1.48 -3.57 -0.50
CA SER A 82 -0.96 -3.16 -1.81
C SER A 82 -2.02 -3.25 -2.90
N LEU A 83 -2.69 -4.40 -3.02
CA LEU A 83 -3.77 -4.62 -4.00
C LEU A 83 -4.99 -3.72 -3.74
N LYS A 84 -5.34 -3.50 -2.47
CA LYS A 84 -6.48 -2.66 -2.09
C LYS A 84 -6.24 -1.19 -2.47
N THR A 85 -5.03 -0.70 -2.20
CA THR A 85 -4.65 0.72 -2.34
C THR A 85 -3.98 1.06 -3.66
N ASP A 86 -3.67 0.06 -4.51
CA ASP A 86 -2.96 0.25 -5.78
C ASP A 86 -1.58 0.91 -5.56
N CYS A 87 -0.86 0.45 -4.52
CA CYS A 87 0.44 0.99 -4.12
C CYS A 87 1.55 -0.03 -4.38
N SER A 88 2.43 0.28 -5.34
CA SER A 88 3.56 -0.56 -5.72
C SER A 88 4.79 -0.40 -4.84
N ILE A 89 4.88 0.69 -4.07
CA ILE A 89 5.98 0.97 -3.15
C ILE A 89 5.41 0.93 -1.74
N PHE A 90 6.15 0.37 -0.78
CA PHE A 90 5.77 0.45 0.63
C PHE A 90 6.94 0.94 1.49
N VAL A 91 6.60 1.62 2.58
CA VAL A 91 7.54 2.09 3.60
C VAL A 91 6.92 1.79 4.96
N GLY A 92 7.66 1.11 5.83
CA GLY A 92 7.22 0.83 7.20
C GLY A 92 8.34 1.08 8.19
N GLY A 93 7.98 1.56 9.38
CA GLY A 93 8.90 1.67 10.52
C GLY A 93 8.78 0.44 11.41
N MET A 94 9.91 -0.27 11.62
CA MET A 94 10.10 -1.44 12.48
C MET A 94 8.99 -2.51 12.38
N PHE A 95 9.30 -3.62 11.70
CA PHE A 95 8.45 -4.80 11.62
C PHE A 95 8.71 -5.75 12.80
#